data_AF-A0A0L0UP51-F1
#
_entry.id   AF-A0A0L0UP51-F1
#
_cell.length_a   1.000
_cell.length_b   1.000
_cell.length_c   1.000
_cell.angle_alpha   90.00
_cell.angle_beta   90.00
_cell.angle_gamma   90.00
#
_symmetry.space_group_name_H-M   'P 1'
#
loop_
_entity.id
_entity.type
_entity.pdbx_description
1 polymer ?
#
loop_
_entity_poly.entity_id
_entity_poly.type
_entity_poly.pdbx_seq_one_letter_code
_entity_poly.pdbx_strand_id
1 'polypeptide(L)'
;MPKISKKKKTFDAWKRFLVEDYLALQVSGDNDDHKVFNGPRSCKQFPVSMQLAIVLYRLGSSGEGASYAKIATLFGISDGGVLPDITHRVFIAIEELKDKYLFWPDAAERKELVAATLHELPHCIGYVDGTEVKLAEKPLQDPEAYFSRKHIYSLKVQAVCDYKLRIRHMVLGYPGSVHDARIYKNCSLSVRHTEMLSRTEWLAGDSAYKLTSTLITPFRANATTVNTAQKSDFNKLLSKYRVRIEHCFGILKERFNSLKELKLQIRDRASIKLACRWIQVCGILHNILIDQNDNNFSTPEENYPIETEFEMISEINEDDPLETNEGLVKRNALLSMILQM
;
A
#
# COMPACT_ATOMS: atom_id res chain seq x y z
N MET A 1 -27.10 -22.76 9.72
CA MET A 1 -26.42 -21.87 10.70
C MET A 1 -24.89 -22.11 10.68
N PRO A 2 -24.08 -21.39 9.86
CA PRO A 2 -22.61 -21.50 9.89
C PRO A 2 -21.83 -20.18 10.06
N LYS A 3 -22.46 -19.07 10.50
CA LYS A 3 -21.82 -17.74 10.55
C LYS A 3 -21.00 -17.40 11.81
N ILE A 4 -21.02 -18.26 12.84
CA ILE A 4 -20.41 -17.97 14.15
C ILE A 4 -18.95 -18.46 14.25
N SER A 5 -18.58 -19.51 13.51
CA SER A 5 -17.24 -20.13 13.56
C SER A 5 -16.12 -19.23 13.00
N LYS A 6 -16.36 -18.49 11.91
CA LYS A 6 -15.35 -17.62 11.28
C LYS A 6 -14.97 -16.39 12.13
N LYS A 7 -15.92 -15.83 12.89
CA LYS A 7 -15.68 -14.64 13.75
C LYS A 7 -14.82 -14.96 14.99
N LYS A 8 -14.90 -16.19 15.50
CA LYS A 8 -14.12 -16.63 16.66
C LYS A 8 -12.65 -16.87 16.29
N LYS A 9 -12.41 -17.52 15.14
CA LYS A 9 -11.05 -17.69 14.58
C LYS A 9 -10.34 -16.38 14.28
N THR A 10 -11.06 -15.38 13.77
CA THR A 10 -10.49 -14.03 13.56
C THR A 10 -10.17 -13.40 14.92
N PHE A 11 -11.10 -13.34 15.86
CA PHE A 11 -10.85 -12.72 17.17
C PHE A 11 -9.70 -13.38 17.96
N ASP A 12 -9.53 -14.70 17.87
CA ASP A 12 -8.42 -15.41 18.51
C ASP A 12 -7.08 -15.22 17.76
N ALA A 13 -7.10 -15.06 16.43
CA ALA A 13 -5.93 -14.61 15.66
C ALA A 13 -5.55 -13.17 16.02
N TRP A 14 -6.55 -12.28 16.18
CA TRP A 14 -6.36 -10.90 16.65
C TRP A 14 -5.83 -10.83 18.08
N LYS A 15 -6.23 -11.75 18.97
CA LYS A 15 -5.66 -11.86 20.32
C LYS A 15 -4.21 -12.36 20.32
N ARG A 16 -3.85 -13.29 19.43
CA ARG A 16 -2.44 -13.72 19.24
C ARG A 16 -1.59 -12.58 18.66
N PHE A 17 -2.09 -11.91 17.63
CA PHE A 17 -1.51 -10.72 17.01
C PHE A 17 -1.28 -9.60 18.04
N LEU A 18 -2.28 -9.30 18.89
CA LEU A 18 -2.19 -8.33 19.99
C LEU A 18 -1.21 -8.71 21.12
N VAL A 19 -0.78 -9.96 21.23
CA VAL A 19 0.12 -10.40 22.31
C VAL A 19 1.55 -10.56 21.81
N GLU A 20 1.74 -11.15 20.63
CA GLU A 20 3.08 -11.37 20.05
C GLU A 20 3.66 -10.07 19.46
N ASP A 21 2.85 -9.24 18.78
CA ASP A 21 3.33 -7.96 18.21
C ASP A 21 3.43 -6.85 19.27
N TYR A 22 2.63 -6.95 20.33
CA TYR A 22 2.78 -6.09 21.51
C TYR A 22 4.12 -6.31 22.19
N LEU A 23 4.58 -7.57 22.30
CA LEU A 23 5.92 -7.88 22.78
C LEU A 23 6.98 -7.33 21.81
N ALA A 24 6.77 -7.43 20.51
CA ALA A 24 7.73 -6.94 19.51
C ALA A 24 7.83 -5.40 19.44
N LEU A 25 6.73 -4.67 19.66
CA LEU A 25 6.73 -3.21 19.88
C LEU A 25 7.31 -2.79 21.24
N GLN A 26 7.42 -3.72 22.21
CA GLN A 26 8.19 -3.53 23.43
C GLN A 26 9.69 -3.81 23.25
N VAL A 27 10.09 -4.71 22.32
CA VAL A 27 11.52 -4.98 22.01
C VAL A 27 12.22 -3.76 21.40
N SER A 28 11.48 -2.77 20.87
CA SER A 28 12.07 -1.49 20.43
C SER A 28 12.39 -0.48 21.55
N GLY A 29 12.21 -0.84 22.83
CA GLY A 29 12.63 -0.03 23.98
C GLY A 29 11.72 1.17 24.29
N ASP A 30 11.33 1.32 25.56
CA ASP A 30 10.80 2.54 26.20
C ASP A 30 9.68 3.32 25.50
N ASN A 31 8.60 2.64 25.09
CA ASN A 31 7.39 3.33 24.62
C ASN A 31 6.60 4.02 25.75
N ASP A 32 6.81 3.62 27.01
CA ASP A 32 6.18 4.28 28.16
C ASP A 32 6.78 5.66 28.44
N ASP A 33 7.96 6.02 27.90
CA ASP A 33 8.61 7.33 28.07
C ASP A 33 8.39 8.28 26.89
N HIS A 34 7.72 7.84 25.83
CA HIS A 34 7.52 8.67 24.64
C HIS A 34 6.77 9.97 24.97
N LYS A 35 7.29 11.10 24.47
CA LYS A 35 6.83 12.46 24.84
C LYS A 35 5.34 12.70 24.58
N VAL A 36 4.77 12.04 23.57
CA VAL A 36 3.33 12.10 23.25
C VAL A 36 2.43 11.54 24.37
N PHE A 37 2.93 10.59 25.17
CA PHE A 37 2.21 10.01 26.30
C PHE A 37 2.54 10.74 27.62
N ASN A 38 3.73 11.36 27.74
CA ASN A 38 4.24 11.99 28.98
C ASN A 38 4.46 13.52 28.90
N GLY A 39 3.66 14.24 28.11
CA GLY A 39 3.78 15.69 28.01
C GLY A 39 3.59 16.40 29.38
N PRO A 40 4.25 17.54 29.65
CA PRO A 40 4.21 18.23 30.94
C PRO A 40 2.83 18.76 31.38
N ARG A 41 1.83 18.68 30.50
CA ARG A 41 0.41 19.02 30.78
C ARG A 41 -0.52 17.81 30.62
N SER A 42 0.00 16.59 30.50
CA SER A 42 -0.84 15.40 30.36
C SER A 42 -1.52 15.05 31.68
N CYS A 43 -2.83 14.82 31.62
CA CYS A 43 -3.56 14.17 32.70
C CYS A 43 -3.22 12.67 32.75
N LYS A 44 -3.57 11.99 33.85
CA LYS A 44 -3.36 10.53 34.00
C LYS A 44 -3.96 9.78 32.82
N GLN A 45 -3.11 9.16 32.00
CA GLN A 45 -3.51 8.46 30.78
C GLN A 45 -3.78 6.97 31.03
N PHE A 46 -4.46 6.32 30.09
CA PHE A 46 -4.46 4.86 30.00
C PHE A 46 -3.04 4.35 29.70
N PRO A 47 -2.67 3.15 30.17
CA PRO A 47 -1.40 2.53 29.80
C PRO A 47 -1.19 2.52 28.28
N VAL A 48 0.05 2.74 27.82
CA VAL A 48 0.38 2.78 26.38
C VAL A 48 -0.07 1.50 25.68
N SER A 49 0.06 0.37 26.36
CA SER A 49 -0.42 -0.94 25.91
C SER A 49 -1.90 -0.98 25.59
N MET A 50 -2.72 -0.39 26.45
CA MET A 50 -4.17 -0.30 26.24
C MET A 50 -4.49 0.65 25.09
N GLN A 51 -3.81 1.80 25.02
CA GLN A 51 -3.97 2.74 23.92
C GLN A 51 -3.63 2.09 22.56
N LEU A 52 -2.53 1.36 22.49
CA LEU A 52 -2.11 0.62 21.31
C LEU A 52 -3.12 -0.47 20.94
N ALA A 53 -3.57 -1.28 21.90
CA ALA A 53 -4.56 -2.33 21.66
C ALA A 53 -5.87 -1.79 21.10
N ILE A 54 -6.36 -0.65 21.62
CA ILE A 54 -7.55 0.05 21.11
C ILE A 54 -7.35 0.45 19.65
N VAL A 55 -6.19 1.02 19.33
CA VAL A 55 -5.91 1.52 17.97
C VAL A 55 -5.71 0.38 16.99
N LEU A 56 -4.96 -0.66 17.35
CA LEU A 56 -4.81 -1.85 16.50
C LEU A 56 -6.16 -2.53 16.24
N TYR A 57 -7.01 -2.65 17.26
CA TYR A 57 -8.39 -3.16 17.08
C TYR A 57 -9.17 -2.28 16.10
N ARG A 58 -9.04 -0.95 16.21
CA ARG A 58 -9.70 0.01 15.34
C ARG A 58 -9.23 -0.08 13.89
N LEU A 59 -7.92 -0.19 13.65
CA LEU A 59 -7.34 -0.40 12.31
C LEU A 59 -7.79 -1.74 11.70
N GLY A 60 -7.93 -2.76 12.56
CA GLY A 60 -8.35 -4.11 12.23
C GLY A 60 -9.82 -4.35 11.96
N SER A 61 -10.66 -3.37 12.30
CA SER A 61 -12.11 -3.49 12.27
C SER A 61 -12.72 -2.77 11.07
N SER A 62 -13.83 -3.29 10.57
CA SER A 62 -14.65 -2.66 9.53
C SER A 62 -16.14 -2.82 9.84
N GLY A 63 -16.98 -2.10 9.10
CA GLY A 63 -18.44 -2.15 9.29
C GLY A 63 -18.84 -1.82 10.73
N GLU A 64 -19.74 -2.60 11.32
CA GLU A 64 -20.22 -2.35 12.69
C GLU A 64 -19.11 -2.47 13.75
N GLY A 65 -18.06 -3.26 13.49
CA GLY A 65 -16.92 -3.41 14.40
C GLY A 65 -16.10 -2.12 14.55
N ALA A 66 -16.11 -1.26 13.54
CA ALA A 66 -15.39 0.01 13.52
C ALA A 66 -16.20 1.19 14.13
N SER A 67 -17.39 0.92 14.66
CA SER A 67 -18.23 1.93 15.31
C SER A 67 -17.57 2.45 16.58
N TYR A 68 -17.59 3.77 16.78
CA TYR A 68 -17.06 4.44 17.98
C TYR A 68 -17.71 3.89 19.25
N ALA A 69 -19.04 3.80 19.28
CA ALA A 69 -19.78 3.31 20.44
C ALA A 69 -19.41 1.87 20.80
N LYS A 70 -19.17 1.02 19.79
CA LYS A 70 -18.82 -0.38 20.00
C LYS A 70 -17.41 -0.56 20.55
N ILE A 71 -16.44 0.17 20.00
CA ILE A 71 -15.07 0.17 20.50
C ILE A 71 -15.04 0.73 21.92
N ALA A 72 -15.74 1.84 22.16
CA ALA A 72 -15.86 2.46 23.48
C ALA A 72 -16.43 1.48 24.52
N THR A 73 -17.52 0.79 24.18
CA THR A 73 -18.13 -0.23 25.04
C THR A 73 -17.18 -1.41 25.28
N LEU A 74 -16.48 -1.89 24.24
CA LEU A 74 -15.58 -3.05 24.34
C LEU A 74 -14.40 -2.79 25.29
N PHE A 75 -13.83 -1.58 25.25
CA PHE A 75 -12.66 -1.21 26.04
C PHE A 75 -13.00 -0.41 27.31
N GLY A 76 -14.28 -0.15 27.58
CA GLY A 76 -14.73 0.58 28.77
C GLY A 76 -14.28 2.05 28.80
N ILE A 77 -14.24 2.72 27.63
CA ILE A 77 -13.83 4.12 27.49
C ILE A 77 -15.00 5.00 27.02
N SER A 78 -14.87 6.32 27.19
CA SER A 78 -15.84 7.27 26.61
C SER A 78 -15.63 7.40 25.09
N ASP A 79 -16.73 7.52 24.34
CA ASP A 79 -16.76 7.64 22.89
C ASP A 79 -16.54 9.08 22.37
N GLY A 80 -16.89 10.10 23.18
CA GLY A 80 -17.00 11.50 22.76
C GLY A 80 -15.69 12.29 22.56
N GLY A 81 -14.52 11.74 22.87
CA GLY A 81 -13.23 12.41 22.67
C GLY A 81 -12.00 11.57 23.01
N VAL A 82 -12.13 10.66 23.98
CA VAL A 82 -11.03 9.78 24.41
C VAL A 82 -10.52 8.90 23.27
N LEU A 83 -11.42 8.31 22.47
CA LEU A 83 -11.02 7.43 21.36
C LEU A 83 -10.25 8.17 20.23
N PRO A 84 -10.72 9.34 19.73
CA PRO A 84 -9.92 10.20 18.86
C PRO A 84 -8.55 10.56 19.43
N ASP A 85 -8.48 10.96 20.69
CA ASP A 85 -7.23 11.39 21.33
C ASP A 85 -6.22 10.23 21.45
N ILE A 86 -6.69 9.04 21.87
CA ILE A 86 -5.89 7.81 21.89
C ILE A 86 -5.37 7.51 20.48
N THR A 87 -6.25 7.55 19.48
CA THR A 87 -5.85 7.27 18.08
C THR A 87 -4.81 8.26 17.60
N HIS A 88 -4.99 9.54 17.88
CA HIS A 88 -4.06 10.58 17.49
C HIS A 88 -2.67 10.38 18.11
N ARG A 89 -2.60 10.07 19.42
CA ARG A 89 -1.32 9.84 20.10
C ARG A 89 -0.58 8.62 19.56
N VAL A 90 -1.26 7.50 19.40
CA VAL A 90 -0.66 6.28 18.85
C VAL A 90 -0.22 6.48 17.40
N PHE A 91 -1.00 7.21 16.60
CA PHE A 91 -0.60 7.54 15.22
C PHE A 91 0.68 8.36 15.19
N ILE A 92 0.83 9.37 16.06
CA ILE A 92 2.09 10.12 16.17
C ILE A 92 3.26 9.18 16.45
N ALA A 93 3.13 8.32 17.47
CA ALA A 93 4.20 7.40 17.85
C ALA A 93 4.58 6.43 16.73
N ILE A 94 3.61 5.88 16.00
CA ILE A 94 3.88 4.99 14.85
C ILE A 94 4.49 5.75 13.67
N GLU A 95 4.05 6.98 13.42
CA GLU A 95 4.59 7.83 12.34
C GLU A 95 6.06 8.21 12.57
N GLU A 96 6.54 8.29 13.82
CA GLU A 96 7.97 8.47 14.11
C GLU A 96 8.82 7.27 13.62
N LEU A 97 8.21 6.10 13.44
CA LEU A 97 8.87 4.91 12.89
C LEU A 97 8.90 4.88 11.35
N LYS A 98 8.27 5.84 10.69
CA LYS A 98 8.14 5.86 9.22
C LYS A 98 9.49 5.77 8.52
N ASP A 99 10.48 6.55 8.93
CA ASP A 99 11.78 6.60 8.25
C ASP A 99 12.57 5.30 8.41
N LYS A 100 12.20 4.45 9.37
CA LYS A 100 12.78 3.11 9.58
C LYS A 100 12.04 2.02 8.80
N TYR A 101 10.72 2.12 8.66
CA TYR A 101 9.93 1.02 8.09
C TYR A 101 9.34 1.31 6.71
N LEU A 102 9.01 2.57 6.39
CA LEU A 102 8.40 3.00 5.14
C LEU A 102 9.28 4.07 4.47
N PHE A 103 10.39 3.61 3.90
CA PHE A 103 11.41 4.45 3.27
C PHE A 103 11.79 3.91 1.89
N TRP A 104 12.34 4.81 1.06
CA TRP A 104 12.88 4.43 -0.23
C TRP A 104 14.29 3.83 -0.04
N PRO A 105 14.57 2.63 -0.57
CA PRO A 105 15.85 1.94 -0.36
C PRO A 105 17.02 2.76 -0.90
N ASP A 106 18.14 2.73 -0.19
CA ASP A 106 19.38 3.37 -0.61
C ASP A 106 20.06 2.59 -1.76
N ALA A 107 21.20 3.09 -2.25
CA ALA A 107 21.88 2.47 -3.39
C ALA A 107 22.45 1.07 -3.09
N ALA A 108 22.73 0.75 -1.83
CA ALA A 108 23.21 -0.58 -1.44
C ALA A 108 22.04 -1.55 -1.40
N GLU A 109 20.96 -1.19 -0.70
CA GLU A 109 19.75 -2.02 -0.62
C GLU A 109 19.12 -2.23 -2.00
N ARG A 110 19.09 -1.21 -2.88
CA ARG A 110 18.60 -1.38 -4.26
C ARG A 110 19.41 -2.40 -5.07
N LYS A 111 20.72 -2.51 -4.85
CA LYS A 111 21.53 -3.56 -5.49
C LYS A 111 21.14 -4.95 -5.02
N GLU A 112 20.81 -5.11 -3.73
CA GLU A 112 20.32 -6.37 -3.18
C GLU A 112 18.95 -6.73 -3.76
N LEU A 113 18.04 -5.76 -3.86
CA LEU A 113 16.73 -5.95 -4.50
C LEU A 113 16.87 -6.41 -5.96
N VAL A 114 17.75 -5.75 -6.72
CA VAL A 114 18.04 -6.12 -8.11
C VAL A 114 18.65 -7.52 -8.19
N ALA A 115 19.61 -7.84 -7.33
CA ALA A 115 20.26 -9.15 -7.32
C ALA A 115 19.26 -10.29 -7.08
N ALA A 116 18.28 -10.07 -6.21
CA ALA A 116 17.27 -11.08 -5.86
C ALA A 116 16.35 -11.46 -7.03
N THR A 117 16.10 -10.55 -7.97
CA THR A 117 15.24 -10.81 -9.15
C THR A 117 16.00 -10.82 -10.47
N LEU A 118 17.34 -10.77 -10.43
CA LEU A 118 18.18 -10.53 -11.61
C LEU A 118 17.95 -11.56 -12.73
N HIS A 119 17.73 -12.83 -12.36
CA HIS A 119 17.58 -13.95 -13.28
C HIS A 119 16.25 -13.98 -14.06
N GLU A 120 15.25 -13.23 -13.62
CA GLU A 120 13.96 -13.14 -14.30
C GLU A 120 13.64 -11.71 -14.72
N LEU A 121 13.86 -10.72 -13.86
CA LEU A 121 13.50 -9.33 -14.08
C LEU A 121 14.71 -8.41 -13.81
N PRO A 122 15.67 -8.34 -14.75
CA PRO A 122 16.94 -7.68 -14.52
C PRO A 122 16.77 -6.18 -14.26
N HIS A 123 17.48 -5.70 -13.24
CA HIS A 123 17.49 -4.28 -12.81
C HIS A 123 16.13 -3.71 -12.34
N CYS A 124 15.09 -4.54 -12.18
CA CYS A 124 13.85 -4.10 -11.57
C CYS A 124 14.03 -3.99 -10.04
N ILE A 125 13.59 -2.88 -9.47
CA ILE A 125 13.70 -2.63 -8.02
C ILE A 125 12.36 -2.76 -7.28
N GLY A 126 11.24 -2.84 -8.00
CA GLY A 126 9.92 -2.91 -7.40
C GLY A 126 8.78 -2.72 -8.40
N TYR A 127 7.57 -2.88 -7.89
CA TYR A 127 6.33 -2.89 -8.66
C TYR A 127 5.41 -1.78 -8.15
N VAL A 128 4.95 -0.93 -9.05
CA VAL A 128 4.07 0.21 -8.73
C VAL A 128 2.66 -0.05 -9.21
N ASP A 129 1.69 0.23 -8.35
CA ASP A 129 0.29 0.24 -8.73
C ASP A 129 -0.55 1.13 -7.80
N GLY A 130 -1.78 1.43 -8.23
CA GLY A 130 -2.79 2.15 -7.48
C GLY A 130 -3.80 1.21 -6.83
N THR A 131 -4.33 1.60 -5.67
CA THR A 131 -5.50 1.00 -5.05
C THR A 131 -6.40 2.08 -4.46
N GLU A 132 -7.63 1.72 -4.13
CA GLU A 132 -8.62 2.63 -3.56
C GLU A 132 -9.01 2.21 -2.15
N VAL A 133 -9.08 3.18 -1.24
CA VAL A 133 -9.71 3.03 0.08
C VAL A 133 -11.12 3.61 -0.01
N LYS A 134 -12.12 2.74 0.08
CA LYS A 134 -13.53 3.14 0.05
C LYS A 134 -13.85 3.99 1.27
N LEU A 135 -14.57 5.08 1.07
CA LEU A 135 -15.15 5.89 2.15
C LEU A 135 -16.54 5.35 2.48
N ALA A 136 -16.84 5.19 3.77
CA ALA A 136 -18.14 4.71 4.22
C ALA A 136 -19.28 5.70 3.90
N GLU A 137 -18.95 7.00 3.85
CA GLU A 137 -19.88 8.09 3.67
C GLU A 137 -19.42 9.00 2.52
N LYS A 138 -20.39 9.66 1.89
CA LYS A 138 -20.14 10.68 0.86
C LYS A 138 -19.40 11.87 1.49
N PRO A 139 -18.28 12.34 0.90
CA PRO A 139 -17.62 13.56 1.36
C PRO A 139 -18.57 14.76 1.37
N LEU A 140 -18.43 15.64 2.36
CA LEU A 140 -19.26 16.85 2.45
C LEU A 140 -18.84 17.95 1.46
N GLN A 141 -17.57 17.94 1.04
CA GLN A 141 -17.01 18.90 0.09
C GLN A 141 -16.55 18.18 -1.18
N ASP A 142 -16.91 18.74 -2.34
CA ASP A 142 -16.53 18.26 -3.67
C ASP A 142 -16.67 16.72 -3.84
N PRO A 143 -17.84 16.15 -3.52
CA PRO A 143 -18.01 14.70 -3.52
C PRO A 143 -17.80 14.06 -4.89
N GLU A 144 -18.05 14.79 -5.97
CA GLU A 144 -17.82 14.37 -7.35
C GLU A 144 -16.34 14.01 -7.57
N ALA A 145 -15.40 14.76 -7.00
CA ALA A 145 -13.97 14.45 -7.11
C ALA A 145 -13.58 13.11 -6.47
N TYR A 146 -14.29 12.69 -5.42
CA TYR A 146 -14.02 11.42 -4.74
C TYR A 146 -14.77 10.23 -5.34
N PHE A 147 -15.72 10.47 -6.25
CA PHE A 147 -16.47 9.41 -6.90
C PHE A 147 -15.65 8.79 -8.03
N SER A 148 -15.23 7.54 -7.84
CA SER A 148 -14.38 6.82 -8.78
C SER A 148 -15.19 6.17 -9.91
N ARG A 149 -14.47 5.69 -10.94
CA ARG A 149 -15.05 4.85 -12.02
C ARG A 149 -15.65 3.54 -11.51
N LYS A 150 -15.31 3.12 -10.28
CA LYS A 150 -15.89 1.94 -9.60
C LYS A 150 -17.24 2.26 -8.93
N HIS A 151 -17.81 3.44 -9.17
CA HIS A 151 -19.05 3.92 -8.59
C HIS A 151 -19.05 3.91 -7.05
N ILE A 152 -17.91 4.21 -6.45
CA ILE A 152 -17.72 4.35 -5.00
C ILE A 152 -17.02 5.67 -4.68
N TYR A 153 -17.32 6.24 -3.51
CA TYR A 153 -16.49 7.30 -2.94
C TYR A 153 -15.21 6.70 -2.38
N SER A 154 -14.05 7.18 -2.81
CA SER A 154 -12.77 6.61 -2.41
C SER A 154 -11.65 7.64 -2.34
N LEU A 155 -10.58 7.27 -1.62
CA LEU A 155 -9.26 7.89 -1.68
C LEU A 155 -8.31 6.97 -2.42
N LYS A 156 -7.50 7.55 -3.30
CA LYS A 156 -6.43 6.83 -4.02
C LYS A 156 -5.20 6.66 -3.14
N VAL A 157 -4.60 5.49 -3.28
CA VAL A 157 -3.33 5.10 -2.69
C VAL A 157 -2.48 4.55 -3.83
N GLN A 158 -1.36 5.19 -4.13
CA GLN A 158 -0.35 4.59 -5.00
C GLN A 158 0.79 4.12 -4.13
N ALA A 159 1.29 2.91 -4.39
CA ALA A 159 2.43 2.39 -3.65
C ALA A 159 3.40 1.65 -4.56
N VAL A 160 4.65 1.59 -4.13
CA VAL A 160 5.66 0.69 -4.67
C VAL A 160 5.94 -0.38 -3.62
N CYS A 161 5.91 -1.65 -4.01
CA CYS A 161 6.43 -2.73 -3.18
C CYS A 161 7.61 -3.42 -3.84
N ASP A 162 8.49 -4.00 -3.02
CA ASP A 162 9.57 -4.85 -3.51
C ASP A 162 9.12 -6.32 -3.67
N TYR A 163 10.06 -7.20 -4.02
CA TYR A 163 9.79 -8.63 -4.18
C TYR A 163 9.35 -9.33 -2.88
N LYS A 164 9.66 -8.75 -1.71
CA LYS A 164 9.23 -9.24 -0.38
C LYS A 164 7.89 -8.67 0.06
N LEU A 165 7.18 -7.95 -0.82
CA LEU A 165 5.91 -7.28 -0.51
C LEU A 165 6.06 -6.17 0.55
N ARG A 166 7.28 -5.67 0.79
CA ARG A 166 7.51 -4.52 1.65
C ARG A 166 7.19 -3.26 0.86
N ILE A 167 6.40 -2.37 1.45
CA ILE A 167 6.04 -1.11 0.83
C ILE A 167 7.23 -0.15 0.93
N ARG A 168 7.76 0.33 -0.19
CA ARG A 168 8.94 1.21 -0.27
C ARG A 168 8.60 2.67 -0.51
N HIS A 169 7.42 2.93 -1.07
CA HIS A 169 6.95 4.28 -1.32
C HIS A 169 5.43 4.30 -1.32
N MET A 170 4.84 5.39 -0.83
CA MET A 170 3.39 5.61 -0.84
C MET A 170 3.07 7.05 -1.19
N VAL A 171 2.06 7.24 -2.03
CA VAL A 171 1.44 8.53 -2.34
C VAL A 171 -0.02 8.46 -1.94
N LEU A 172 -0.46 9.43 -1.13
CA LEU A 172 -1.75 9.44 -0.46
C LEU A 172 -2.46 10.78 -0.66
N GLY A 173 -3.78 10.77 -0.48
CA GLY A 173 -4.59 11.99 -0.41
C GLY A 173 -5.19 12.45 -1.73
N TYR A 174 -5.02 11.68 -2.80
CA TYR A 174 -5.71 11.94 -4.06
C TYR A 174 -7.17 11.45 -4.00
N PRO A 175 -8.13 12.24 -4.55
CA PRO A 175 -9.52 11.80 -4.68
C PRO A 175 -9.67 10.58 -5.61
N GLY A 176 -10.73 9.79 -5.41
CA GLY A 176 -11.03 8.56 -6.15
C GLY A 176 -11.16 8.69 -7.67
N SER A 177 -11.51 9.88 -8.19
CA SER A 177 -11.61 10.13 -9.63
C SER A 177 -10.25 10.25 -10.34
N VAL A 178 -9.15 10.48 -9.60
CA VAL A 178 -7.84 10.76 -10.18
C VAL A 178 -7.18 9.49 -10.73
N HIS A 179 -6.70 9.52 -11.97
CA HIS A 179 -5.96 8.41 -12.59
C HIS A 179 -4.60 8.14 -11.94
N ASP A 180 -4.26 6.87 -11.80
CA ASP A 180 -3.01 6.42 -11.18
C ASP A 180 -1.77 6.95 -11.93
N ALA A 181 -1.85 7.05 -13.27
CA ALA A 181 -0.83 7.69 -14.10
C ALA A 181 -0.57 9.16 -13.71
N ARG A 182 -1.63 9.91 -13.38
CA ARG A 182 -1.51 11.31 -12.93
C ARG A 182 -0.88 11.38 -11.54
N ILE A 183 -1.17 10.43 -10.66
CA ILE A 183 -0.55 10.35 -9.33
C ILE A 183 0.94 10.08 -9.47
N TYR A 184 1.33 9.12 -10.32
CA TYR A 184 2.73 8.78 -10.54
C TYR A 184 3.53 9.94 -11.13
N LYS A 185 2.99 10.61 -12.16
CA LYS A 185 3.63 11.76 -12.80
C LYS A 185 3.99 12.89 -11.81
N ASN A 186 3.20 13.04 -10.75
CA ASN A 186 3.40 14.09 -9.75
C ASN A 186 4.17 13.62 -8.50
N CYS A 187 4.49 12.32 -8.39
CA CYS A 187 5.15 11.79 -7.21
C CYS A 187 6.67 12.00 -7.27
N SER A 188 7.32 11.90 -6.11
CA SER A 188 8.76 12.12 -5.99
C SER A 188 9.58 11.16 -6.86
N LEU A 189 9.10 9.93 -7.06
CA LEU A 189 9.78 8.94 -7.91
C LEU A 189 9.82 9.35 -9.38
N SER A 190 8.79 10.03 -9.89
CA SER A 190 8.79 10.53 -11.27
C SER A 190 9.56 11.86 -11.39
N VAL A 191 9.34 12.78 -10.45
CA VAL A 191 9.93 14.13 -10.49
C VAL A 191 11.44 14.13 -10.19
N ARG A 192 11.89 13.31 -9.22
CA ARG A 192 13.29 13.21 -8.78
C ARG A 192 13.91 11.86 -9.16
N HIS A 193 13.50 11.29 -10.28
CA HIS A 193 13.91 9.95 -10.70
C HIS A 193 15.44 9.79 -10.80
N THR A 194 16.18 10.83 -11.21
CA THR A 194 17.66 10.82 -11.28
C THR A 194 18.35 10.73 -9.92
N GLU A 195 17.68 11.14 -8.84
CA GLU A 195 18.18 11.05 -7.48
C GLU A 195 17.74 9.75 -6.80
N MET A 196 16.55 9.25 -7.16
CA MET A 196 15.94 8.08 -6.52
C MET A 196 16.32 6.74 -7.19
N LEU A 197 16.73 6.76 -8.46
CA LEU A 197 17.05 5.57 -9.25
C LEU A 197 18.38 5.75 -9.98
N SER A 198 19.14 4.67 -10.11
CA SER A 198 20.24 4.64 -11.08
C SER A 198 19.71 4.49 -12.52
N ARG A 199 20.55 4.79 -13.52
CA ARG A 199 20.14 4.73 -14.94
C ARG A 199 19.67 3.35 -15.39
N THR A 200 20.23 2.29 -14.80
CA THR A 200 19.87 0.90 -15.13
C THR A 200 18.62 0.45 -14.40
N GLU A 201 18.37 0.97 -13.20
CA GLU A 201 17.21 0.62 -12.37
C GLU A 201 15.88 1.09 -12.98
N TRP A 202 14.82 0.34 -12.71
CA TRP A 202 13.47 0.68 -13.15
C TRP A 202 12.39 0.04 -12.28
N LEU A 203 11.17 0.57 -12.39
CA LEU A 203 9.96 0.05 -11.75
C LEU A 203 9.04 -0.60 -12.78
N ALA A 204 8.40 -1.70 -12.42
CA ALA A 204 7.34 -2.29 -13.24
C ALA A 204 6.00 -1.61 -12.93
N GLY A 205 5.30 -1.16 -13.96
CA GLY A 205 3.97 -0.55 -13.84
C GLY A 205 2.94 -1.21 -14.75
N ASP A 206 1.67 -0.91 -14.51
CA ASP A 206 0.56 -1.26 -15.39
C ASP A 206 0.62 -0.59 -16.78
N SER A 207 -0.27 -0.99 -17.69
CA SER A 207 -0.36 -0.44 -19.04
C SER A 207 -0.98 0.97 -19.10
N ALA A 208 -1.64 1.42 -18.03
CA ALA A 208 -2.23 2.75 -17.91
C ALA A 208 -1.17 3.81 -17.57
N TYR A 209 -0.02 3.42 -17.01
CA TYR A 209 1.12 4.32 -16.86
C TYR A 209 1.83 4.62 -18.18
N LYS A 210 2.49 5.79 -18.21
CA LYS A 210 3.36 6.19 -19.31
C LYS A 210 4.69 5.43 -19.26
N LEU A 211 5.10 4.85 -20.39
CA LEU A 211 6.41 4.22 -20.55
C LEU A 211 7.55 5.25 -20.47
N THR A 212 8.48 5.04 -19.55
CA THR A 212 9.68 5.86 -19.36
C THR A 212 10.92 5.00 -19.16
N SER A 213 12.11 5.61 -19.15
CA SER A 213 13.35 4.90 -18.80
C SER A 213 13.40 4.43 -17.35
N THR A 214 12.49 4.88 -16.49
CA THR A 214 12.41 4.49 -15.06
C THR A 214 11.15 3.73 -14.69
N LEU A 215 10.17 3.65 -15.59
CA LEU A 215 8.92 2.91 -15.42
C LEU A 215 8.62 2.12 -16.70
N ILE A 216 8.71 0.79 -16.62
CA ILE A 216 8.48 -0.12 -17.73
C ILE A 216 7.08 -0.72 -17.63
N THR A 217 6.35 -0.65 -18.73
CA THR A 217 4.97 -1.11 -18.86
C THR A 217 4.88 -2.20 -19.95
N PRO A 218 3.86 -3.08 -19.89
CA PRO A 218 3.65 -4.12 -20.89
C PRO A 218 3.60 -3.58 -22.32
N PHE A 219 3.95 -4.42 -23.30
CA PHE A 219 3.71 -4.11 -24.70
C PHE A 219 2.20 -4.02 -24.96
N ARG A 220 1.78 -2.96 -25.65
CA ARG A 220 0.40 -2.82 -26.15
C ARG A 220 0.15 -3.80 -27.30
N ALA A 221 -1.09 -4.24 -27.46
CA ALA A 221 -1.48 -5.20 -28.51
C ALA A 221 -1.16 -4.71 -29.93
N ASN A 222 -1.21 -3.39 -30.16
CA ASN A 222 -0.94 -2.75 -31.46
C ASN A 222 0.53 -2.40 -31.71
N ALA A 223 1.46 -2.68 -30.78
CA ALA A 223 2.87 -2.41 -31.01
C ALA A 223 3.37 -3.28 -32.17
N THR A 224 3.97 -2.72 -33.23
CA THR A 224 4.42 -3.49 -34.41
C THR A 224 5.91 -3.83 -34.38
N THR A 225 6.65 -3.35 -33.38
CA THR A 225 8.12 -3.36 -33.33
C THR A 225 8.76 -4.70 -32.96
N VAL A 226 7.98 -5.67 -32.48
CA VAL A 226 8.47 -6.95 -31.93
C VAL A 226 7.54 -8.09 -32.38
N ASN A 227 8.03 -9.34 -32.45
CA ASN A 227 7.18 -10.51 -32.70
C ASN A 227 6.12 -10.68 -31.60
N THR A 228 4.89 -11.04 -31.97
CA THR A 228 3.76 -11.29 -31.07
C THR A 228 4.07 -12.29 -29.95
N ALA A 229 4.82 -13.37 -30.23
CA ALA A 229 5.18 -14.36 -29.21
C ALA A 229 6.05 -13.74 -28.10
N GLN A 230 7.11 -13.04 -28.50
CA GLN A 230 8.05 -12.37 -27.58
C GLN A 230 7.35 -11.31 -26.71
N LYS A 231 6.42 -10.54 -27.28
CA LYS A 231 5.58 -9.61 -26.50
C LYS A 231 4.74 -10.32 -25.46
N SER A 232 4.13 -11.43 -25.86
CA SER A 232 3.28 -12.24 -24.98
C SER A 232 4.08 -12.77 -23.80
N ASP A 233 5.28 -13.31 -24.06
CA ASP A 233 6.13 -13.88 -23.01
C ASP A 233 6.66 -12.80 -22.06
N PHE A 234 7.09 -11.64 -22.59
CA PHE A 234 7.47 -10.49 -21.76
C PHE A 234 6.30 -9.98 -20.91
N ASN A 235 5.11 -9.83 -21.50
CA ASN A 235 3.94 -9.36 -20.77
C ASN A 235 3.51 -10.35 -19.69
N LYS A 236 3.55 -11.67 -19.95
CA LYS A 236 3.27 -12.71 -18.95
C LYS A 236 4.25 -12.62 -17.78
N LEU A 237 5.53 -12.45 -18.06
CA LEU A 237 6.56 -12.28 -17.05
C LEU A 237 6.35 -11.00 -16.23
N LEU A 238 6.09 -9.87 -16.88
CA LEU A 238 5.83 -8.62 -16.18
C LEU A 238 4.55 -8.71 -15.32
N SER A 239 3.50 -9.37 -15.82
CA SER A 239 2.28 -9.64 -15.06
C SER A 239 2.52 -10.53 -13.84
N LYS A 240 3.32 -11.62 -13.95
CA LYS A 240 3.74 -12.47 -12.81
C LYS A 240 4.27 -11.63 -11.66
N TYR A 241 5.07 -10.61 -11.97
CA TYR A 241 5.68 -9.72 -10.99
C TYR A 241 4.75 -8.62 -10.51
N ARG A 242 3.89 -8.06 -11.38
CA ARG A 242 2.87 -7.08 -10.99
C ARG A 242 1.85 -7.64 -10.00
N VAL A 243 1.52 -8.93 -10.07
CA VAL A 243 0.66 -9.58 -9.07
C VAL A 243 1.20 -9.39 -7.64
N ARG A 244 2.52 -9.16 -7.45
CA ARG A 244 3.09 -8.88 -6.13
C ARG A 244 2.53 -7.60 -5.49
N ILE A 245 2.39 -6.50 -6.24
CA ILE A 245 1.85 -5.25 -5.65
C ILE A 245 0.34 -5.36 -5.37
N GLU A 246 -0.40 -6.06 -6.24
CA GLU A 246 -1.81 -6.39 -5.97
C GLU A 246 -1.95 -7.26 -4.71
N HIS A 247 -1.09 -8.26 -4.56
CA HIS A 247 -1.05 -9.12 -3.38
C HIS A 247 -0.65 -8.32 -2.12
N CYS A 248 0.33 -7.42 -2.22
CA CYS A 248 0.69 -6.51 -1.14
C CYS A 248 -0.53 -5.69 -0.67
N PHE A 249 -1.32 -5.14 -1.60
CA PHE A 249 -2.56 -4.43 -1.24
C PHE A 249 -3.63 -5.35 -0.64
N GLY A 250 -3.75 -6.57 -1.15
CA GLY A 250 -4.63 -7.60 -0.60
C GLY A 250 -4.31 -7.89 0.87
N ILE A 251 -3.05 -8.22 1.16
CA ILE A 251 -2.56 -8.46 2.53
C ILE A 251 -2.79 -7.23 3.40
N LEU A 252 -2.42 -6.03 2.92
CA LEU A 252 -2.58 -4.79 3.68
C LEU A 252 -4.05 -4.57 4.11
N LYS A 253 -5.00 -4.81 3.20
CA LYS A 253 -6.45 -4.66 3.46
C LYS A 253 -7.03 -5.79 4.31
N GLU A 254 -6.46 -7.00 4.25
CA GLU A 254 -6.85 -8.12 5.14
C GLU A 254 -6.32 -7.93 6.57
N ARG A 255 -5.08 -7.43 6.72
CA ARG A 255 -4.49 -7.05 8.02
C ARG A 255 -5.28 -5.91 8.65
N PHE A 256 -5.58 -4.87 7.87
CA PHE A 256 -6.24 -3.66 8.36
C PHE A 256 -7.59 -3.47 7.65
N ASN A 257 -8.62 -4.17 8.14
CA ASN A 257 -9.95 -4.14 7.51
C ASN A 257 -10.55 -2.73 7.42
N SER A 258 -10.11 -1.78 8.24
CA SER A 258 -10.50 -0.36 8.13
C SER A 258 -10.17 0.24 6.75
N LEU A 259 -9.23 -0.34 5.99
CA LEU A 259 -8.89 0.07 4.63
C LEU A 259 -9.83 -0.49 3.55
N LYS A 260 -10.66 -1.50 3.88
CA LYS A 260 -11.71 -2.00 2.97
C LYS A 260 -12.87 -1.01 2.87
N GLU A 261 -13.20 -0.36 3.98
CA GLU A 261 -14.18 0.72 4.07
C GLU A 261 -13.84 1.59 5.29
N LEU A 262 -13.36 2.80 5.03
CA LEU A 262 -12.92 3.73 6.05
C LEU A 262 -14.11 4.48 6.63
N LYS A 263 -14.40 4.23 7.91
CA LYS A 263 -15.41 4.95 8.70
C LYS A 263 -14.87 6.26 9.24
N LEU A 264 -14.55 7.17 8.33
CA LEU A 264 -14.16 8.54 8.63
C LEU A 264 -14.89 9.48 7.68
N GLN A 265 -15.66 10.43 8.23
CA GLN A 265 -16.38 11.38 7.40
C GLN A 265 -15.42 12.45 6.86
N ILE A 266 -15.33 12.57 5.54
CA ILE A 266 -14.48 13.57 4.88
C ILE A 266 -15.24 14.90 4.82
N ARG A 267 -14.85 15.84 5.69
CA ARG A 267 -15.51 17.14 5.86
C ARG A 267 -14.67 18.32 5.38
N ASP A 268 -13.37 18.19 5.52
CA ASP A 268 -12.38 19.24 5.29
C ASP A 268 -10.98 18.67 5.06
N ARG A 269 -9.99 19.55 4.89
CA ARG A 269 -8.58 19.17 4.74
C ARG A 269 -8.02 18.41 5.94
N ALA A 270 -8.51 18.64 7.16
CA ALA A 270 -8.03 17.94 8.35
C ALA A 270 -8.49 16.47 8.35
N SER A 271 -9.73 16.21 7.95
CA SER A 271 -10.25 14.85 7.79
C SER A 271 -9.53 14.06 6.68
N ILE A 272 -9.15 14.71 5.57
CA ILE A 272 -8.32 14.08 4.53
C ILE A 272 -6.93 13.74 5.08
N LYS A 273 -6.30 14.67 5.82
CA LYS A 273 -5.01 14.41 6.46
C LYS A 273 -5.11 13.23 7.41
N LEU A 274 -6.16 13.15 8.24
CA LEU A 274 -6.37 12.02 9.14
C LEU A 274 -6.54 10.70 8.37
N ALA A 275 -7.28 10.68 7.26
CA ALA A 275 -7.39 9.51 6.40
C ALA A 275 -6.01 9.09 5.84
N CYS A 276 -5.19 10.05 5.41
CA CYS A 276 -3.84 9.77 4.93
C CYS A 276 -2.94 9.19 6.02
N ARG A 277 -2.95 9.79 7.22
CA ARG A 277 -2.23 9.28 8.40
C ARG A 277 -2.64 7.86 8.73
N TRP A 278 -3.94 7.59 8.70
CA TRP A 278 -4.50 6.25 8.92
C TRP A 278 -3.94 5.22 7.95
N ILE A 279 -3.96 5.53 6.64
CA ILE A 279 -3.44 4.63 5.61
C ILE A 279 -1.92 4.45 5.75
N GLN A 280 -1.19 5.53 6.05
CA GLN A 280 0.25 5.48 6.26
C GLN A 280 0.64 4.63 7.47
N VAL A 281 -0.06 4.78 8.60
CA VAL A 281 0.13 3.94 9.80
C VAL A 281 -0.07 2.46 9.48
N CYS A 282 -1.12 2.11 8.71
CA CYS A 282 -1.30 0.74 8.24
C CYS A 282 -0.12 0.26 7.38
N GLY A 283 0.41 1.11 6.49
CA GLY A 283 1.59 0.78 5.68
C GLY A 283 2.86 0.55 6.50
N ILE A 284 3.10 1.38 7.52
CA ILE A 284 4.22 1.24 8.47
C ILE A 284 4.10 -0.08 9.25
N LEU A 285 2.92 -0.35 9.82
CA LEU A 285 2.66 -1.58 10.56
C LEU A 285 2.76 -2.82 9.67
N HIS A 286 2.30 -2.76 8.42
CA HIS A 286 2.49 -3.85 7.45
C HIS A 286 3.97 -4.20 7.28
N ASN A 287 4.84 -3.20 7.11
CA ASN A 287 6.27 -3.43 6.95
C ASN A 287 6.93 -3.96 8.23
N ILE A 288 6.49 -3.50 9.42
CA ILE A 288 6.93 -4.06 10.71
C ILE A 288 6.62 -5.56 10.79
N LEU A 289 5.42 -5.95 10.36
CA LEU A 289 4.97 -7.36 10.39
C LEU A 289 5.70 -8.23 9.37
N ILE A 290 6.07 -7.67 8.21
CA ILE A 290 6.95 -8.34 7.24
C ILE A 290 8.31 -8.63 7.86
N ASP A 291 8.93 -7.68 8.58
CA ASP A 291 10.23 -7.89 9.23
C ASP A 291 10.18 -8.95 10.34
N GLN A 292 9.01 -9.15 10.94
CA GLN A 292 8.77 -10.15 11.97
C GLN A 292 8.46 -11.55 11.42
N ASN A 293 8.49 -11.71 10.09
CA ASN A 293 8.11 -12.94 9.39
C ASN A 293 6.69 -13.42 9.74
N ASP A 294 5.74 -12.48 9.90
CA ASP A 294 4.34 -12.84 10.10
C ASP A 294 3.74 -13.47 8.83
N ASN A 295 3.86 -14.79 8.76
CA ASN A 295 3.41 -15.65 7.66
C ASN A 295 1.91 -15.98 7.70
N ASN A 296 1.11 -15.31 8.55
CA ASN A 296 -0.33 -15.54 8.66
C ASN A 296 -1.10 -15.31 7.34
N PHE A 297 -0.49 -14.58 6.40
CA PHE A 297 -0.93 -14.42 5.02
C PHE A 297 0.15 -14.99 4.11
N SER A 298 0.23 -16.32 4.04
CA SER A 298 1.21 -17.05 3.25
C SER A 298 1.29 -16.48 1.83
N THR A 299 2.51 -16.15 1.36
CA THR A 299 2.77 -16.06 -0.07
C THR A 299 2.46 -17.41 -0.67
N PRO A 300 1.50 -17.55 -1.59
CA PRO A 300 1.37 -18.82 -2.30
C PRO A 300 2.69 -19.05 -3.03
N GLU A 301 3.38 -20.12 -2.66
CA GLU A 301 4.47 -20.67 -3.45
C GLU A 301 3.98 -20.82 -4.89
N GLU A 302 4.67 -20.14 -5.81
CA GLU A 302 4.84 -20.41 -7.26
C GLU A 302 3.76 -21.20 -8.04
N ASN A 303 2.48 -21.05 -7.72
CA ASN A 303 1.41 -21.70 -8.49
C ASN A 303 0.16 -20.83 -8.50
N TYR A 304 0.27 -19.64 -9.09
CA TYR A 304 -0.91 -18.94 -9.58
C TYR A 304 -1.27 -19.52 -10.95
N PRO A 305 -2.47 -20.09 -11.13
CA PRO A 305 -3.02 -20.30 -12.45
C PRO A 305 -2.99 -18.94 -13.16
N ILE A 306 -2.39 -18.89 -14.34
CA ILE A 306 -2.53 -17.77 -15.26
C ILE A 306 -3.98 -17.84 -15.78
N GLU A 307 -4.96 -17.55 -14.93
CA GLU A 307 -6.24 -17.05 -15.42
C GLU A 307 -6.00 -15.59 -15.78
N THR A 308 -5.34 -15.40 -16.92
CA THR A 308 -5.43 -14.16 -17.68
C THR A 308 -6.90 -13.93 -17.99
N GLU A 309 -7.61 -13.25 -17.11
CA GLU A 309 -8.44 -12.18 -17.61
C GLU A 309 -7.47 -11.22 -18.30
N PHE A 310 -7.28 -11.45 -19.60
CA PHE A 310 -6.93 -10.40 -20.52
C PHE A 310 -8.04 -9.36 -20.34
N GLU A 311 -7.90 -8.45 -19.38
CA GLU A 311 -8.62 -7.20 -19.45
C GLU A 311 -8.13 -6.58 -20.77
N MET A 312 -8.94 -6.75 -21.82
CA MET A 312 -8.89 -5.86 -22.96
C MET A 312 -9.23 -4.47 -22.42
N ILE A 313 -8.24 -3.77 -21.89
CA ILE A 313 -8.36 -2.35 -21.65
C ILE A 313 -8.20 -1.69 -23.03
N SER A 314 -9.30 -1.68 -23.78
CA SER A 314 -9.52 -0.72 -24.84
C SER A 314 -9.85 0.63 -24.19
N GLU A 315 -8.85 1.28 -23.62
CA GLU A 315 -8.93 2.72 -23.36
C GLU A 315 -7.74 3.38 -24.01
N ILE A 316 -7.98 3.81 -25.26
CA ILE A 316 -7.16 4.76 -25.97
C ILE A 316 -7.22 6.07 -25.19
N ASN A 317 -6.20 6.37 -24.39
CA ASN A 317 -5.91 7.76 -24.03
C ASN A 317 -5.31 8.40 -25.29
N GLU A 318 -6.18 9.00 -26.10
CA GLU A 318 -5.82 9.71 -27.33
C GLU A 318 -5.00 11.00 -27.06
N ASP A 319 -4.86 11.40 -25.78
CA ASP A 319 -4.32 12.71 -25.37
C ASP A 319 -3.07 12.70 -24.46
N ASP A 320 -2.40 11.56 -24.18
CA ASP A 320 -1.09 11.60 -23.47
C ASP A 320 0.07 11.33 -24.46
N PRO A 321 1.03 12.26 -24.63
CA PRO A 321 2.04 12.14 -25.68
C PRO A 321 2.89 10.89 -25.48
N LEU A 322 2.98 10.09 -26.55
CA LEU A 322 3.97 9.07 -26.92
C LEU A 322 4.98 8.62 -25.84
N GLU A 323 5.06 7.30 -25.69
CA GLU A 323 6.16 6.59 -25.03
C GLU A 323 7.49 7.31 -25.25
N THR A 324 8.26 7.54 -24.18
CA THR A 324 9.55 8.22 -24.35
C THR A 324 10.48 7.34 -25.18
N ASN A 325 11.26 7.93 -26.09
CA ASN A 325 12.22 7.19 -26.91
C ASN A 325 13.19 6.38 -26.03
N GLU A 326 13.61 6.93 -24.89
CA GLU A 326 14.45 6.22 -23.92
C GLU A 326 13.75 5.02 -23.28
N GLY A 327 12.47 5.15 -22.90
CA GLY A 327 11.68 4.06 -22.35
C GLY A 327 11.48 2.92 -23.35
N LEU A 328 11.24 3.27 -24.62
CA LEU A 328 11.17 2.31 -25.72
C LEU A 328 12.47 1.51 -25.88
N VAL A 329 13.60 2.23 -25.95
CA VAL A 329 14.93 1.62 -26.07
C VAL A 329 15.20 0.70 -24.89
N LYS A 330 14.91 1.14 -23.66
CA LYS A 330 15.13 0.34 -22.45
C LYS A 330 14.24 -0.90 -22.41
N ARG A 331 12.94 -0.79 -22.71
CA ARG A 331 12.02 -1.94 -22.75
C ARG A 331 12.47 -2.98 -23.78
N ASN A 332 12.89 -2.54 -24.98
CA ASN A 332 13.37 -3.45 -26.01
C ASN A 332 14.70 -4.12 -25.61
N ALA A 333 15.61 -3.40 -24.96
CA ALA A 333 16.84 -3.98 -24.43
C ALA A 333 16.56 -5.03 -23.34
N LEU A 334 15.63 -4.73 -22.41
CA LEU A 334 15.20 -5.67 -21.38
C LEU A 334 14.56 -6.93 -21.99
N LEU A 335 13.72 -6.78 -23.02
CA LEU A 335 13.18 -7.90 -23.77
C LEU A 335 14.30 -8.79 -24.31
N SER A 336 15.30 -8.21 -24.98
CA SER A 336 16.43 -8.98 -25.50
C SER A 336 17.22 -9.71 -24.41
N MET A 337 17.42 -9.09 -23.25
CA MET A 337 18.09 -9.72 -22.11
C MET A 337 17.29 -10.90 -21.54
N ILE A 338 15.98 -10.70 -21.36
CA ILE A 338 15.07 -11.72 -20.80
C ILE A 338 14.95 -12.93 -21.74
N LEU A 339 14.98 -12.72 -23.06
CA LEU A 339 14.92 -13.81 -24.04
C LEU A 339 16.23 -14.62 -24.15
N GLN A 340 17.34 -14.12 -23.58
CA GLN A 340 18.64 -14.79 -23.56
C GLN A 340 18.92 -15.55 -22.25
N MET A 341 18.05 -15.40 -21.25
CA MET A 341 18.05 -16.13 -19.98
C MET A 341 17.30 -17.44 -20.15
#